data_AF-A0A0Q6WIK9-F1
#
_entry.id   AF-A0A0Q6WIK9-F1
#
_cell.length_a   1.000
_cell.length_b   1.000
_cell.length_c   1.000
_cell.angle_alpha   90.00
_cell.angle_beta   90.00
_cell.angle_gamma   90.00
#
_symmetry.space_group_name_H-M   'P 1'
#
loop_
_entity.id
_entity.type
_entity.pdbx_description
1 polymer ?
#
loop_
_entity_poly.entity_id
_entity_poly.type
_entity_poly.pdbx_seq_one_letter_code
_entity_poly.pdbx_strand_id
1 'polypeptide(L)' 'MVEALDLPAATADLMHSTLQSCGNVSSANLLVLLQTIMNKQRPAPGTHGLAVNYGPGFNFEFVLVRW' A
#
# COMPACT_ATOMS: atom_id res chain seq x y z
N MET A 1 4.69 1.86 -10.53
CA MET A 1 3.28 2.10 -10.14
C MET A 1 3.03 3.57 -9.83
N VAL A 2 3.79 4.22 -8.94
CA VAL A 2 3.68 5.66 -8.66
C VAL A 2 3.74 6.50 -9.94
N GLU A 3 4.80 6.33 -10.74
CA GLU A 3 4.94 7.01 -12.04
C GLU A 3 3.80 6.66 -13.02
N ALA A 4 3.46 5.38 -13.14
CA ALA A 4 2.41 4.91 -14.05
C ALA A 4 1.00 5.44 -13.70
N LEU A 5 0.79 5.87 -12.45
CA LEU A 5 -0.46 6.45 -11.96
C LEU A 5 -0.36 7.97 -11.77
N ASP A 6 0.73 8.60 -12.22
CA ASP A 6 1.00 10.04 -12.05
C ASP A 6 0.85 10.52 -10.59
N LEU A 7 1.32 9.69 -9.66
CA LEU A 7 1.27 9.99 -8.23
C LEU A 7 2.56 10.69 -7.76
N PRO A 8 2.49 11.56 -6.73
CA PRO A 8 3.68 12.12 -6.11
C PRO A 8 4.64 11.03 -5.64
N ALA A 9 5.95 11.21 -5.86
CA ALA A 9 6.96 10.24 -5.42
C ALA A 9 6.84 9.89 -3.93
N ALA A 10 6.54 10.90 -3.11
CA ALA A 10 6.36 10.76 -1.66
C ALA A 10 5.22 9.80 -1.26
N THR A 11 4.28 9.48 -2.17
CA THR A 11 3.20 8.51 -1.91
C THR A 11 3.73 7.11 -1.58
N ALA A 12 4.93 6.76 -2.06
CA ALA A 12 5.55 5.47 -1.76
C ALA A 12 6.46 5.49 -0.52
N ASP A 13 6.70 6.63 0.12
CA ASP A 13 7.69 6.75 1.21
C ASP A 13 7.36 5.82 2.39
N LEU A 14 6.09 5.79 2.81
CA LEU A 14 5.67 4.92 3.90
C LEU A 14 5.83 3.44 3.52
N MET A 15 5.45 3.06 2.30
CA MET A 15 5.62 1.70 1.78
C MET A 15 7.10 1.29 1.73
N HIS A 16 7.99 2.17 1.25
CA HIS A 16 9.42 1.93 1.24
C HIS A 16 9.98 1.77 2.64
N SER A 17 9.58 2.62 3.59
CA SER A 17 10.00 2.51 5.00
C SER A 17 9.53 1.20 5.65
N THR A 18 8.29 0.77 5.38
CA THR A 18 7.76 -0.51 5.87
C THR A 18 8.54 -1.67 5.28
N LEU A 19 8.80 -1.66 3.97
CA LEU A 19 9.57 -2.71 3.30
C LEU A 19 11.01 -2.78 3.80
N GLN A 20 11.65 -1.64 4.06
CA GLN A 20 12.98 -1.58 4.66
C GLN A 20 13.00 -2.20 6.07
N SER A 21 11.91 -2.09 6.83
CA SER A 21 11.85 -2.58 8.21
C SER A 21 11.62 -4.10 8.34
N CYS A 22 10.81 -4.70 7.47
CA CYS A 22 10.41 -6.10 7.59
C CYS A 22 10.70 -6.96 6.34
N GLY A 23 11.19 -6.35 5.26
CA GLY A 23 11.36 -7.03 3.98
C GLY A 23 10.04 -7.39 3.30
N ASN A 24 10.16 -8.17 2.23
CA ASN A 24 9.02 -8.78 1.55
C ASN A 24 8.65 -10.09 2.26
N VAL A 25 7.61 -10.04 3.09
CA VAL A 25 6.94 -11.13 3.78
C VAL A 25 5.75 -11.70 2.98
N SER A 26 5.80 -11.60 1.65
CA SER A 26 4.81 -12.13 0.71
C SER A 26 3.42 -11.51 0.91
N SER A 27 2.36 -12.31 0.88
CA SER A 27 0.96 -11.87 1.00
C SER A 27 0.68 -11.01 2.24
N ALA A 28 1.45 -11.17 3.31
CA ALA A 28 1.29 -10.40 4.54
C ALA A 28 1.73 -8.92 4.39
N ASN A 29 2.51 -8.53 3.38
CA ASN A 29 2.98 -7.14 3.21
C ASN A 29 1.83 -6.14 3.16
N LEU A 30 0.71 -6.50 2.54
CA LEU A 30 -0.46 -5.61 2.45
C LEU A 30 -1.03 -5.30 3.83
N LEU A 31 -1.15 -6.31 4.69
CA LEU A 31 -1.67 -6.15 6.05
C LEU A 31 -0.69 -5.38 6.94
N VAL A 32 0.61 -5.64 6.81
CA VAL A 32 1.66 -4.90 7.54
C VAL A 32 1.66 -3.43 7.14
N LEU A 33 1.52 -3.13 5.84
CA LEU A 33 1.43 -1.75 5.36
C LEU A 33 0.15 -1.08 5.83
N LEU A 34 -1.01 -1.75 5.76
CA LEU A 34 -2.28 -1.21 6.23
C LEU A 34 -2.23 -0.89 7.73
N GLN A 35 -1.68 -1.79 8.54
CA GLN A 35 -1.46 -1.55 9.97
C GLN A 35 -0.55 -0.33 10.20
N THR A 36 0.50 -0.18 9.38
CA THR A 36 1.41 0.97 9.44
C THR A 36 0.69 2.28 9.10
N ILE A 37 -0.12 2.30 8.04
CA ILE A 37 -0.95 3.45 7.65
C ILE A 37 -1.88 3.82 8.80
N MET A 38 -2.63 2.85 9.35
CA MET A 38 -3.57 3.09 10.44
C MET A 38 -2.92 3.66 11.70
N ASN A 39 -1.66 3.30 11.97
CA ASN A 39 -0.94 3.75 13.17
C ASN A 39 -0.16 5.05 12.99
N LYS A 40 0.41 5.30 11.80
CA LYS A 40 1.34 6.41 11.56
C LYS A 40 0.75 7.55 10.71
N GLN A 41 -0.09 7.22 9.74
CA GLN A 41 -0.59 8.17 8.74
C GLN A 41 -2.04 7.83 8.39
N ARG A 42 -2.92 7.79 9.41
CA ARG A 42 -4.31 7.43 9.20
C ARG A 42 -5.01 8.50 8.34
N PRO A 43 -5.57 8.15 7.18
CA PRO A 43 -6.36 9.07 6.37
C PRO A 43 -7.61 9.57 7.11
N ALA A 44 -8.16 10.69 6.66
CA ALA A 44 -9.40 11.23 7.20
C ALA A 44 -10.58 10.27 6.95
N PRO A 45 -11.60 10.22 7.84
CA PRO A 45 -12.81 9.45 7.59
C PRO A 45 -13.45 9.80 6.25
N GLY A 46 -13.93 8.78 5.52
CA GLY A 46 -14.49 8.91 4.18
C GLY A 46 -13.44 8.99 3.05
N THR A 47 -12.15 9.08 3.37
CA THR A 47 -11.08 9.02 2.35
C THR A 47 -11.11 7.68 1.65
N HIS A 48 -10.95 7.68 0.33
CA HIS A 48 -10.78 6.47 -0.46
C HIS A 48 -9.31 6.16 -0.66
N GLY A 49 -8.99 4.87 -0.75
CA GLY A 49 -7.68 4.41 -1.18
C GLY A 49 -7.77 3.09 -1.91
N LEU A 50 -6.72 2.80 -2.67
CA LEU A 50 -6.64 1.63 -3.52
C LEU A 50 -5.51 0.74 -3.01
N ALA A 51 -5.88 -0.43 -2.50
CA ALA A 51 -4.92 -1.51 -2.24
C ALA A 51 -4.68 -2.27 -3.55
N VAL A 52 -3.41 -2.47 -3.89
CA VAL A 52 -2.98 -3.21 -5.08
C VAL A 52 -2.03 -4.31 -4.64
N ASN A 53 -2.27 -5.52 -5.12
CA ASN A 53 -1.38 -6.65 -4.93
C ASN A 53 -1.09 -7.35 -6.26
N TYR A 54 0.05 -8.02 -6.36
CA TYR A 54 0.47 -8.75 -7.54
C TYR A 54 0.90 -10.16 -7.17
N GLY A 55 0.48 -11.12 -7.99
CA GLY A 55 0.69 -12.54 -7.76
C GLY A 55 1.11 -13.31 -9.03
N PRO A 56 1.36 -14.62 -8.91
CA PRO A 56 1.77 -15.45 -10.03
C PRO A 56 0.73 -15.45 -11.16
N GLY A 57 1.20 -15.59 -12.41
CA GLY A 57 0.35 -15.58 -13.60
C GLY A 57 -0.03 -14.20 -14.10
N PHE A 58 0.77 -13.16 -13.80
CA PHE A 58 0.46 -11.76 -14.14
C PHE A 58 -0.89 -11.29 -13.59
N ASN A 59 -1.27 -11.82 -12.43
CA ASN A 59 -2.51 -11.47 -11.76
C ASN A 59 -2.30 -10.26 -10.86
N PHE A 60 -3.29 -9.36 -10.91
CA PHE A 60 -3.38 -8.21 -10.03
C PHE A 60 -4.70 -8.25 -9.27
N GLU A 61 -4.62 -8.00 -7.97
CA GLU A 61 -5.79 -7.82 -7.12
C GLU A 61 -5.90 -6.35 -6.74
N PHE A 62 -7.10 -5.80 -6.89
CA PHE A 62 -7.41 -4.40 -6.58
C PHE A 62 -8.57 -4.36 -5.58
N VAL A 63 -8.38 -3.64 -4.47
CA VAL A 63 -9.42 -3.44 -3.46
C VAL A 63 -9.57 -1.95 -3.17
N LEU A 64 -10.77 -1.42 -3.40
CA LEU A 64 -11.14 -0.07 -2.98
C LEU A 64 -11.53 -0.11 -1.51
N VAL A 65 -10.86 0.69 -0.69
CA VAL A 65 -11.16 0.82 0.74
C VAL A 65 -11.56 2.25 1.07
N ARG A 66 -12.37 2.40 2.12
CA ARG A 66 -12.78 3.69 2.67
C ARG A 66 -12.47 3.71 4.16
N TRP A 67 -11.78 4.76 4.61
CA TRP A 67 -11.44 4.97 6.02
C TRP A 67 -12.58 5.51 6.86
#